data_AF-K6DSJ9-F1
#
_entry.id   AF-K6DSJ9-F1
#
_cell.length_a   1.000
_cell.length_b   1.000
_cell.length_c   1.000
_cell.angle_alpha   90.00
_cell.angle_beta   90.00
_cell.angle_gamma   90.00
#
_symmetry.space_group_name_H-M   'P 1'
#
loop_
_entity.id
_entity.type
_entity.pdbx_description
1 polymer ?
#
loop_
_entity_poly.entity_id
_entity_poly.type
_entity_poly.pdbx_seq_one_letter_code
_entity_poly.pdbx_strand_id
1 'polypeptide(L)'
;MSKLATNIKFFREKKALTQKELAEKLGVSRSVVAKWENETASPDLETLITLSKYFQVSLDHLVGLPYFQNEMLLELNQIYKTNDESNIEIFGVVDYLYKNTRLHEYLLKFTELPLKDRRIVEKIFNVAVDEFYKRK
;
A
#
# COMPACT_ATOMS: atom_id res chain seq x y z
N MET A 1 23.14 4.39 6.99
CA MET A 1 22.16 5.33 6.45
C MET A 1 20.76 4.79 6.70
N SER A 2 19.94 5.52 7.47
CA SER A 2 18.48 5.52 7.42
C SER A 2 17.92 5.41 6.00
N LYS A 3 16.75 4.75 5.89
CA LYS A 3 16.04 4.64 4.62
C LYS A 3 15.54 5.99 4.12
N LEU A 4 15.10 6.87 5.00
CA LEU A 4 14.64 8.22 4.65
C LEU A 4 15.71 9.01 3.88
N ALA A 5 16.93 9.14 4.42
CA ALA A 5 18.00 9.90 3.76
C ALA A 5 18.38 9.30 2.40
N THR A 6 18.47 7.97 2.34
CA THR A 6 18.75 7.22 1.12
C THR A 6 17.67 7.46 0.06
N ASN A 7 16.40 7.47 0.47
CA ASN A 7 15.25 7.69 -0.39
C ASN A 7 15.15 9.13 -0.88
N ILE A 8 15.39 10.13 -0.03
CA ILE A 8 15.45 11.54 -0.44
C ILE A 8 16.47 11.71 -1.56
N LYS A 9 17.68 11.18 -1.37
CA LYS A 9 18.74 11.19 -2.38
C LYS A 9 18.32 10.48 -3.67
N PHE A 10 17.78 9.26 -3.53
CA PHE A 10 17.33 8.46 -4.66
C PHE A 10 16.25 9.17 -5.50
N PHE A 11 15.19 9.70 -4.87
CA PHE A 11 14.12 10.39 -5.60
C PHE A 11 14.57 11.72 -6.21
N ARG A 12 15.50 12.42 -5.55
CA ARG A 12 16.14 13.61 -6.12
C ARG A 12 16.90 13.26 -7.41
N GLU A 13 17.74 12.24 -7.36
CA GLU A 13 18.55 11.78 -8.49
C GLU A 13 17.69 11.21 -9.61
N LYS A 14 16.60 10.50 -9.29
CA LYS A 14 15.61 10.02 -10.27
C LYS A 14 14.93 11.15 -11.04
N LYS A 15 14.80 12.34 -10.44
CA LYS A 15 14.33 13.56 -11.11
C LYS A 15 15.45 14.38 -11.77
N ALA A 16 16.68 13.86 -11.79
CA ALA A 16 17.87 14.51 -12.32
C ALA A 16 18.18 15.89 -11.67
N LEU A 17 17.89 16.03 -10.37
CA LEU A 17 18.11 17.27 -9.63
C LEU A 17 19.41 17.22 -8.83
N THR A 18 20.10 18.35 -8.76
CA THR A 18 21.13 18.63 -7.76
C THR A 18 20.50 18.93 -6.39
N GLN A 19 21.30 18.85 -5.31
CA GLN A 19 20.84 19.25 -3.98
C GLN A 19 20.40 20.72 -3.92
N LYS A 20 21.01 21.59 -4.75
CA LYS A 20 20.64 23.01 -4.85
C LYS A 20 19.27 23.18 -5.48
N GLU A 21 19.01 22.50 -6.59
CA GLU A 21 17.72 22.58 -7.29
C GLU A 21 16.58 22.01 -6.46
N LEU A 22 16.80 20.89 -5.75
CA LEU A 22 15.79 20.40 -4.81
C LEU A 22 15.51 21.41 -3.69
N ALA A 23 16.56 22.03 -3.14
CA ALA A 23 16.41 23.02 -2.09
C ALA A 23 15.61 24.24 -2.55
N GLU A 24 15.89 24.74 -3.77
CA GLU A 24 15.14 25.83 -4.40
C GLU A 24 13.65 25.49 -4.58
N LYS A 25 13.33 24.24 -4.97
CA LYS A 25 11.94 23.78 -5.11
C LYS A 25 11.20 23.68 -3.78
N LEU A 26 11.92 23.42 -2.70
CA LEU A 26 11.35 23.28 -1.34
C LEU A 26 11.43 24.56 -0.51
N GLY A 27 12.03 25.64 -1.03
CA GLY A 27 12.21 26.88 -0.29
C GLY A 27 13.19 26.77 0.89
N VAL A 28 14.15 25.84 0.83
CA VAL A 28 15.17 25.63 1.87
C VAL A 28 16.58 25.88 1.32
N SER A 29 17.61 25.87 2.18
CA SER A 29 18.99 25.99 1.71
C SER A 29 19.56 24.65 1.21
N ARG A 30 20.51 24.70 0.26
CA ARG A 30 21.23 23.50 -0.21
C ARG A 30 21.90 22.72 0.92
N SER A 31 22.36 23.41 1.97
CA SER A 31 22.94 22.78 3.16
C SER A 31 21.92 21.94 3.92
N VAL A 32 20.66 22.37 4.00
CA VAL A 32 19.59 21.61 4.65
C VAL A 32 19.34 20.29 3.94
N VAL A 33 19.21 20.30 2.60
CA VAL A 33 19.08 19.07 1.81
C VAL A 33 20.28 18.14 1.99
N ALA A 34 21.50 18.69 1.97
CA ALA A 34 22.71 17.91 2.21
C ALA A 34 22.73 17.28 3.61
N LYS A 35 22.22 17.98 4.63
CA LYS A 35 22.13 17.43 5.99
C LYS A 35 21.14 16.26 6.06
N TRP A 36 20.01 16.35 5.37
CA TRP A 36 19.03 15.27 5.28
C TRP A 36 19.62 14.03 4.60
N GLU A 37 20.27 14.21 3.45
CA GLU A 37 20.87 13.09 2.71
C GLU A 37 22.08 12.44 3.41
N ASN A 38 22.71 13.16 4.34
CA ASN A 38 23.84 12.69 5.13
C ASN A 38 23.47 12.35 6.58
N GLU A 39 22.19 12.36 6.95
CA GLU A 39 21.69 12.01 8.30
C GLU A 39 22.21 12.86 9.45
N THR A 40 22.68 14.06 9.14
CA THR A 40 23.12 15.02 10.16
C THR A 40 21.97 15.91 10.65
N ALA A 41 20.83 15.85 9.97
CA ALA A 41 19.54 16.39 10.41
C ALA A 41 18.41 15.61 9.74
N SER A 42 17.20 15.68 10.29
CA SER A 42 16.00 15.13 9.67
C SER A 42 15.05 16.25 9.22
N PRO A 43 14.29 16.08 8.13
CA PRO A 43 13.16 16.96 7.84
C PRO A 43 12.08 16.81 8.91
N ASP A 44 11.33 17.89 9.16
CA ASP A 44 10.12 17.85 9.99
C ASP A 44 8.92 17.25 9.22
N LEU A 45 7.78 17.07 9.92
CA LEU A 45 6.60 16.45 9.33
C LEU A 45 6.05 17.22 8.12
N GLU A 46 5.99 18.55 8.18
CA GLU A 46 5.50 19.38 7.07
C GLU A 46 6.42 19.26 5.84
N THR A 47 7.72 19.23 6.06
CA THR A 47 8.72 19.03 5.01
C THR A 47 8.63 17.62 4.43
N LEU A 48 8.41 16.60 5.25
CA LEU A 48 8.18 15.23 4.79
C LEU A 48 6.94 15.12 3.90
N ILE A 49 5.84 15.76 4.28
CA ILE A 49 4.61 15.84 3.47
C ILE A 49 4.88 16.58 2.15
N THR A 50 5.69 17.64 2.18
CA THR A 50 6.05 18.39 0.98
C THR A 50 6.91 17.55 0.04
N LEU A 51 7.89 16.84 0.58
CA LEU A 51 8.75 15.92 -0.16
C LEU A 51 7.94 14.77 -0.79
N SER A 52 7.01 14.17 -0.05
CA SER A 52 6.18 13.06 -0.56
C SER A 52 5.31 13.51 -1.73
N LYS A 53 4.68 14.68 -1.62
CA LYS A 53 3.92 15.31 -2.72
C LYS A 53 4.81 15.63 -3.92
N TYR A 54 5.99 16.23 -3.68
CA TYR A 54 6.93 16.60 -4.74
C TYR A 54 7.46 15.39 -5.52
N PHE A 55 7.78 14.32 -4.80
CA PHE A 55 8.25 13.07 -5.38
C PHE A 55 7.13 12.16 -5.91
N GLN A 56 5.87 12.48 -5.60
CA GLN A 56 4.69 11.69 -5.96
C GLN A 56 4.77 10.25 -5.42
N VAL A 57 5.13 10.12 -4.14
CA VAL A 57 5.17 8.86 -3.41
C VAL A 57 4.42 8.99 -2.09
N SER A 58 3.98 7.88 -1.50
CA SER A 58 3.43 7.92 -0.14
C SER A 58 4.50 8.32 0.88
N LEU A 59 4.05 8.85 2.02
CA LEU A 59 4.97 9.16 3.12
C LEU A 59 5.71 7.91 3.59
N ASP A 60 5.01 6.77 3.68
CA ASP A 60 5.56 5.47 4.08
C ASP A 60 6.71 5.05 3.16
N HIS A 61 6.51 5.16 1.85
CA HIS A 61 7.55 4.85 0.89
C HIS A 61 8.73 5.83 1.01
N LEU A 62 8.48 7.12 1.25
CA LEU A 62 9.54 8.11 1.46
C LEU A 62 10.39 7.79 2.70
N VAL A 63 9.77 7.48 3.84
CA VAL A 63 10.50 7.16 5.09
C VAL A 63 11.07 5.74 5.09
N GLY A 64 10.76 4.96 4.06
CA GLY A 64 11.23 3.59 3.88
C GLY A 64 10.54 2.58 4.77
N LEU A 65 9.31 2.91 5.21
CA LEU A 65 8.41 1.90 5.70
C LEU A 65 8.02 1.00 4.52
N PRO A 66 8.05 -0.33 4.69
CA PRO A 66 7.49 -1.22 3.69
C PRO A 66 6.07 -0.77 3.38
N TYR A 67 5.76 -0.61 2.08
CA TYR A 67 4.39 -0.44 1.62
C TYR A 67 3.68 -1.77 1.88
N PHE A 68 3.21 -1.93 3.11
CA PHE A 68 2.47 -3.10 3.48
C PHE A 68 1.06 -2.90 2.93
N GLN A 69 0.72 -3.66 1.90
CA GLN A 69 -0.69 -4.01 1.62
C GLN A 69 -1.39 -4.51 2.90
N ASN A 70 -0.62 -5.00 3.89
CA ASN A 70 -1.10 -5.33 5.23
C ASN A 70 -1.67 -4.13 6.00
N GLU A 71 -1.31 -2.87 5.78
CA GLU A 71 -1.89 -1.75 6.58
C GLU A 71 -3.38 -1.55 6.27
N MET A 72 -3.77 -1.62 5.00
CA MET A 72 -5.20 -1.60 4.61
C MET A 72 -5.95 -2.81 5.20
N LEU A 73 -5.33 -3.99 5.23
CA LEU A 73 -5.92 -5.19 5.82
C LEU A 73 -5.99 -5.10 7.35
N LEU A 74 -4.98 -4.52 8.01
CA LEU A 74 -4.95 -4.28 9.44
C LEU A 74 -6.03 -3.27 9.85
N GLU A 75 -6.22 -2.20 9.08
CA GLU A 75 -7.34 -1.25 9.26
C GLU A 75 -8.69 -1.95 9.09
N LEU A 76 -8.87 -2.76 8.05
CA LEU A 76 -10.10 -3.55 7.85
C LEU A 76 -10.35 -4.53 9.01
N ASN A 77 -9.32 -5.22 9.50
CA ASN A 77 -9.42 -6.14 10.64
C ASN A 77 -9.83 -5.41 11.93
N GLN A 78 -9.35 -4.19 12.15
CA GLN A 78 -9.79 -3.36 13.28
C GLN A 78 -11.26 -2.95 13.17
N ILE A 79 -11.73 -2.64 11.96
CA ILE A 79 -13.13 -2.27 11.68
C ILE A 79 -14.07 -3.48 11.82
N TYR A 80 -13.64 -4.66 11.37
CA TYR A 80 -14.48 -5.87 11.31
C TYR A 80 -14.21 -6.90 12.44
N LYS A 81 -13.30 -6.62 13.38
CA LYS A 81 -12.97 -7.44 14.57
C LYS A 81 -12.77 -8.93 14.28
N THR A 82 -11.88 -9.26 13.36
CA THR A 82 -11.51 -10.64 13.02
C THR A 82 -10.26 -11.07 13.82
N ASN A 83 -10.33 -12.24 14.48
CA ASN A 83 -9.26 -12.77 15.35
C ASN A 83 -7.98 -13.10 14.55
N ASP A 84 -6.81 -12.93 15.17
CA ASP A 84 -5.46 -12.90 14.55
C ASP A 84 -5.08 -14.02 13.55
N GLU A 85 -5.73 -15.20 13.59
CA GLU A 85 -5.45 -16.29 12.64
C GLU A 85 -6.04 -16.07 11.24
N SER A 86 -7.05 -15.20 11.08
CA SER A 86 -7.70 -14.93 9.78
C SER A 86 -6.86 -14.08 8.81
N ASN A 87 -5.76 -13.50 9.28
CA ASN A 87 -5.00 -12.50 8.54
C ASN A 87 -4.20 -13.09 7.37
N ILE A 88 -3.64 -14.29 7.56
CA ILE A 88 -2.86 -14.99 6.53
C ILE A 88 -3.81 -15.52 5.43
N GLU A 89 -4.99 -16.00 5.81
CA GLU A 89 -5.99 -16.50 4.87
C GLU A 89 -6.57 -15.38 4.00
N ILE A 90 -6.91 -14.23 4.60
CA ILE A 90 -7.42 -13.07 3.86
C ILE A 90 -6.36 -12.54 2.90
N PHE A 91 -5.10 -12.45 3.31
CA PHE A 91 -4.03 -12.02 2.42
C PHE A 91 -3.89 -12.95 1.20
N GLY A 92 -3.97 -14.27 1.41
CA GLY A 92 -3.96 -15.26 0.33
C GLY A 92 -5.12 -15.08 -0.65
N VAL A 93 -6.33 -14.81 -0.13
CA VAL A 93 -7.51 -14.53 -0.96
C VAL A 93 -7.32 -13.24 -1.75
N VAL A 94 -6.86 -12.16 -1.10
CA VAL A 94 -6.67 -10.85 -1.74
C VAL A 94 -5.59 -10.93 -2.83
N ASP A 95 -4.45 -11.55 -2.56
CA ASP A 95 -3.39 -11.78 -3.56
C ASP A 95 -3.89 -12.61 -4.74
N TYR A 96 -4.67 -13.67 -4.49
CA TYR A 96 -5.29 -14.47 -5.55
C TYR A 96 -6.25 -13.64 -6.41
N LEU A 97 -7.06 -12.77 -5.82
CA LEU A 97 -7.98 -11.90 -6.56
C LEU A 97 -7.24 -10.86 -7.40
N TYR A 98 -6.16 -10.26 -6.88
CA TYR A 98 -5.33 -9.34 -7.64
C TYR A 98 -4.68 -10.00 -8.87
N LYS A 99 -4.30 -11.28 -8.76
CA LYS A 99 -3.73 -12.07 -9.86
C LYS A 99 -4.78 -12.54 -10.88
N ASN A 100 -6.07 -12.56 -10.52
CA ASN A 100 -7.15 -13.09 -11.34
C ASN A 100 -8.23 -12.02 -11.63
N THR A 101 -7.90 -11.03 -12.47
CA THR A 101 -8.74 -9.85 -12.77
C THR A 101 -10.18 -10.19 -13.13
N ARG A 102 -10.41 -11.26 -13.89
CA ARG A 102 -11.77 -11.66 -14.31
C ARG A 102 -12.65 -12.11 -13.13
N LEU A 103 -12.09 -12.85 -12.17
CA LEU A 103 -12.83 -13.27 -10.99
C LEU A 103 -13.15 -12.06 -10.11
N HIS A 104 -12.19 -11.14 -9.94
CA HIS A 104 -12.40 -9.90 -9.22
C HIS A 104 -13.58 -9.09 -9.80
N GLU A 105 -13.65 -8.92 -11.12
CA GLU A 105 -14.78 -8.23 -11.77
C GLU A 105 -16.13 -8.92 -11.53
N TYR A 106 -16.19 -10.26 -11.54
CA TYR A 106 -17.43 -10.97 -11.24
C TYR A 106 -17.84 -10.86 -9.77
N LEU A 107 -16.88 -10.82 -8.85
CA LEU A 107 -17.16 -10.60 -7.43
C LEU A 107 -17.70 -9.19 -7.18
N LEU A 108 -17.16 -8.17 -7.86
CA LEU A 108 -17.74 -6.82 -7.80
C LEU A 108 -19.19 -6.80 -8.28
N LYS A 109 -19.47 -7.37 -9.47
CA LYS A 109 -20.84 -7.49 -9.99
C LYS A 109 -21.75 -8.27 -9.05
N PHE A 110 -21.23 -9.33 -8.42
CA PHE A 110 -21.96 -10.10 -7.41
C PHE A 110 -22.39 -9.24 -6.22
N THR A 111 -21.53 -8.34 -5.73
CA THR A 111 -21.88 -7.45 -4.60
C THR A 111 -23.03 -6.50 -4.91
N GLU A 112 -23.25 -6.18 -6.19
CA GLU A 112 -24.33 -5.30 -6.66
C GLU A 112 -25.66 -6.05 -6.86
N LEU A 113 -25.66 -7.38 -6.82
CA LEU A 113 -26.88 -8.18 -7.06
C LEU A 113 -27.91 -8.04 -5.92
N PRO A 114 -29.22 -8.19 -6.25
CA PRO A 114 -30.26 -8.33 -5.25
C PRO A 114 -29.96 -9.48 -4.27
N LEU A 115 -30.34 -9.32 -3.00
CA LEU A 115 -30.03 -10.29 -1.95
C LEU A 115 -30.49 -11.72 -2.29
N LYS A 116 -31.64 -11.87 -2.96
CA LYS A 116 -32.16 -13.18 -3.37
C LYS A 116 -31.20 -13.88 -4.34
N ASP A 117 -30.63 -13.11 -5.28
CA ASP A 117 -29.78 -13.62 -6.35
C ASP A 117 -28.38 -13.90 -5.80
N ARG A 118 -27.88 -13.06 -4.88
CA ARG A 118 -26.64 -13.33 -4.14
C ARG A 118 -26.68 -14.66 -3.41
N ARG A 119 -27.75 -14.92 -2.64
CA ARG A 119 -27.91 -16.19 -1.91
C ARG A 119 -27.89 -17.43 -2.82
N ILE A 120 -28.42 -17.31 -4.04
CA ILE A 120 -28.39 -18.39 -5.02
C ILE A 120 -26.95 -18.65 -5.47
N VAL A 121 -26.22 -17.59 -5.84
CA VAL A 121 -24.82 -17.68 -6.27
C VAL A 121 -23.92 -18.23 -5.15
N GLU A 122 -24.11 -17.77 -3.90
CA GLU A 122 -23.39 -18.28 -2.72
C GLU A 122 -23.63 -19.78 -2.53
N LYS A 123 -24.89 -20.23 -2.66
CA LYS A 123 -25.21 -21.64 -2.54
C LYS A 123 -24.52 -22.48 -3.62
N ILE A 124 -24.52 -22.01 -4.86
CA ILE A 124 -23.83 -22.69 -5.98
C ILE A 124 -22.34 -22.79 -5.69
N PHE A 125 -21.72 -21.69 -5.25
CA PHE A 125 -20.31 -21.66 -4.92
C PHE A 125 -19.95 -22.66 -3.81
N ASN A 126 -20.70 -22.67 -2.71
CA ASN A 126 -20.46 -23.58 -1.59
C ASN A 126 -20.57 -25.05 -2.01
N VAL A 127 -21.62 -25.40 -2.77
CA VAL A 127 -21.78 -26.78 -3.29
C VAL A 127 -20.60 -27.19 -4.17
N ALA A 128 -20.17 -26.30 -5.07
CA ALA A 128 -19.05 -26.58 -5.96
C ALA A 128 -17.75 -26.81 -5.16
N VAL A 129 -17.44 -25.93 -4.20
CA VAL A 129 -16.25 -26.06 -3.35
C VAL A 129 -16.29 -27.37 -2.54
N ASP A 130 -17.40 -27.65 -1.86
CA ASP A 130 -17.57 -28.86 -1.05
C ASP A 130 -17.36 -30.15 -1.86
N GLU A 131 -17.84 -30.19 -3.12
CA GLU A 131 -17.65 -31.33 -4.01
C GLU A 131 -16.17 -31.58 -4.32
N PHE A 132 -15.36 -30.53 -4.48
CA PHE A 132 -13.93 -30.70 -4.73
C PHE A 132 -13.16 -31.13 -3.48
N TYR A 133 -13.60 -30.72 -2.29
CA TYR A 133 -12.98 -31.15 -1.03
C TYR A 133 -13.33 -32.57 -0.63
N LYS A 134 -14.53 -33.08 -0.96
CA LYS A 134 -14.94 -34.48 -0.72
C LYS A 134 -14.22 -35.51 -1.59
N ARG A 135 -13.56 -35.08 -2.67
CA ARG A 135 -12.81 -35.95 -3.59
C ARG A 135 -11.33 -36.12 -3.21
N LYS A 136 -10.86 -35.39 -2.18
CA LYS A 136 -9.54 -35.57 -1.56
C LYS A 136 -9.65 -36.53 -0.38
#